data_AF-A0A6V7KFQ3-F1
#
_entry.id   AF-A0A6V7KFQ3-F1
#
_cell.length_a   1.000
_cell.length_b   1.000
_cell.length_c   1.000
_cell.angle_alpha   90.00
_cell.angle_beta   90.00
_cell.angle_gamma   90.00
#
_symmetry.space_group_name_H-M   'P 1'
#
loop_
_entity.id
_entity.type
_entity.pdbx_description
1 polymer ?
#
loop_
_entity_poly.entity_id
_entity_poly.type
_entity_poly.pdbx_seq_one_letter_code
_entity_poly.pdbx_strand_id
1 'polypeptide(L)'
;MLSTFVMRYPSALLARYFNSDFAVRLSHRSLKEADIIAAQLVKALDILPITPLIDREDVLHIGICAYASGQSSEQVMESVEDATRNAVLKGGNGWCVFDRQVPDKGCGSVKWRTLLEQTLAKGGPHLYQKPAVTRDGVVHHREIMPRITDGDQVLLVAEYMLLVQQLRLTRNYDRLLVTQIIALSAS
;
A
#
# COMPACT_ATOMS: atom_id res chain seq x y z
N MET A 1 9.72 -6.24 18.49
CA MET A 1 8.50 -7.02 18.18
C MET A 1 7.66 -6.38 17.09
N LEU A 2 7.24 -5.11 17.23
CA LEU A 2 6.47 -4.42 16.18
C LEU A 2 7.22 -4.36 14.83
N SER A 3 8.51 -4.03 14.84
CA SER A 3 9.37 -4.06 13.64
C SER A 3 9.38 -5.43 12.97
N THR A 4 9.63 -6.51 13.71
CA THR A 4 9.64 -7.88 13.20
C THR A 4 8.29 -8.31 12.62
N PHE A 5 7.19 -7.85 13.23
CA PHE A 5 5.84 -8.13 12.75
C PHE A 5 5.56 -7.41 11.42
N VAL A 6 5.87 -6.12 11.35
CA VAL A 6 5.63 -5.27 10.16
C VAL A 6 6.52 -5.69 8.99
N MET A 7 7.76 -6.13 9.26
CA MET A 7 8.70 -6.61 8.22
C MET A 7 8.23 -7.86 7.47
N ARG A 8 7.19 -8.56 7.95
CA ARG A 8 6.53 -9.66 7.21
C ARG A 8 5.78 -9.15 5.96
N TYR A 9 5.54 -7.84 5.87
CA TYR A 9 4.84 -7.20 4.78
C TYR A 9 5.84 -6.37 3.95
N PRO A 10 6.24 -6.84 2.74
CA PRO A 10 7.37 -6.28 1.97
C PRO A 10 7.25 -4.80 1.55
N SER A 11 6.06 -4.20 1.66
CA SER A 11 5.78 -2.80 1.29
C SER A 11 5.27 -1.97 2.47
N ALA A 12 5.42 -2.51 3.69
CA ALA A 12 5.03 -1.79 4.89
C ALA A 12 6.13 -0.82 5.32
N LEU A 13 5.72 0.38 5.72
CA LEU A 13 6.61 1.38 6.29
C LEU A 13 6.24 1.55 7.77
N LEU A 14 7.22 1.35 8.65
CA LEU A 14 7.09 1.60 10.08
C LEU A 14 7.86 2.87 10.43
N ALA A 15 7.20 3.78 11.14
CA ALA A 15 7.80 4.98 11.71
C ALA A 15 7.45 5.11 13.19
N ARG A 16 8.35 5.73 13.95
CA ARG A 16 8.06 6.20 15.31
C ARG A 16 7.87 7.70 15.24
N TYR A 17 6.66 8.16 15.54
CA TYR A 17 6.27 9.56 15.36
C TYR A 17 6.56 10.38 16.63
N PHE A 18 6.13 9.85 17.79
CA PHE A 18 6.45 10.39 19.12
C PHE A 18 6.99 9.28 20.03
N ASN A 19 7.23 9.59 21.31
CA ASN A 19 7.81 8.63 22.26
C ASN A 19 6.99 7.35 22.39
N SER A 20 5.65 7.42 22.38
CA SER A 20 4.73 6.27 22.46
C SER A 20 4.09 5.89 21.13
N ASP A 21 4.22 6.73 20.10
CA ASP A 21 3.33 6.64 18.93
C ASP A 21 4.06 6.05 17.73
N PHE A 22 3.48 4.99 17.18
CA PHE A 22 4.00 4.30 16.01
C PHE A 22 3.01 4.40 14.87
N ALA A 23 3.51 4.71 13.67
CA ALA A 23 2.74 4.74 12.45
C ALA A 23 3.16 3.59 11.54
N VAL A 24 2.18 2.85 11.01
CA VAL A 24 2.41 1.78 10.04
C VAL A 24 1.61 2.09 8.78
N ARG A 25 2.31 2.21 7.65
CA ARG A 25 1.69 2.34 6.33
C ARG A 25 1.75 1.00 5.61
N LEU A 26 0.61 0.39 5.35
CA LEU A 26 0.50 -0.89 4.63
C LEU A 26 0.12 -0.64 3.17
N SER A 27 1.11 -0.60 2.27
CA SER A 27 0.82 -0.44 0.84
C SER A 27 0.20 -1.73 0.29
N HIS A 28 -0.78 -1.60 -0.60
CA HIS A 28 -1.47 -2.72 -1.28
C HIS A 28 -2.26 -3.66 -0.35
N ARG A 29 -2.73 -3.16 0.79
CA ARG A 29 -3.60 -3.92 1.70
C ARG A 29 -4.97 -3.29 1.81
N SER A 30 -5.97 -4.16 1.86
CA SER A 30 -7.35 -3.78 2.13
C SER A 30 -7.56 -3.44 3.62
N LEU A 31 -8.64 -2.72 3.94
CA LEU A 31 -9.04 -2.48 5.33
C LEU A 31 -9.26 -3.79 6.09
N LYS A 32 -9.78 -4.83 5.44
CA LYS A 32 -9.97 -6.16 6.04
C LYS A 32 -8.65 -6.80 6.46
N GLU A 33 -7.61 -6.68 5.63
CA GLU A 33 -6.28 -7.19 5.99
C GLU A 33 -5.65 -6.36 7.12
N ALA A 34 -5.85 -5.05 7.12
CA ALA A 34 -5.40 -4.17 8.20
C ALA A 34 -6.09 -4.50 9.54
N ASP A 35 -7.38 -4.83 9.51
CA ASP A 35 -8.16 -5.28 10.67
C ASP A 35 -7.59 -6.57 11.28
N ILE A 36 -7.31 -7.57 10.44
CA ILE A 36 -6.66 -8.83 10.85
C ILE A 36 -5.28 -8.55 11.46
N ILE A 37 -4.51 -7.64 10.87
CA ILE A 37 -3.19 -7.24 11.38
C ILE A 37 -3.31 -6.59 12.77
N ALA A 38 -4.27 -5.69 12.96
CA ALA A 38 -4.49 -5.04 14.25
C ALA A 38 -4.92 -6.04 15.33
N ALA A 39 -5.80 -6.98 15.00
CA ALA A 39 -6.18 -8.07 15.91
C ALA A 39 -4.96 -8.91 16.33
N GLN A 40 -4.06 -9.22 15.40
CA GLN A 40 -2.82 -9.94 15.69
C GLN A 40 -1.86 -9.14 16.56
N LEU A 41 -1.79 -7.82 16.38
CA LEU A 41 -0.96 -6.93 17.21
C LEU A 41 -1.47 -6.85 18.64
N VAL A 42 -2.79 -6.70 18.84
CA VAL A 42 -3.40 -6.71 20.17
C VAL A 42 -3.12 -8.04 20.87
N LYS A 43 -3.34 -9.17 20.18
CA LYS A 43 -3.06 -10.51 20.74
C LYS A 43 -1.58 -10.73 21.06
N ALA A 44 -0.66 -10.08 20.34
CA ALA A 44 0.77 -10.20 20.63
C ALA A 44 1.16 -9.55 21.98
N LEU A 45 0.34 -8.65 22.53
CA LEU A 45 0.56 -8.06 23.85
C LEU A 45 0.46 -9.09 24.97
N ASP A 46 -0.44 -10.07 24.83
CA ASP A 46 -0.64 -11.14 25.82
C ASP A 46 0.64 -11.95 26.06
N ILE A 47 1.52 -12.01 25.06
CA ILE A 47 2.77 -12.79 25.06
C ILE A 47 3.94 -11.96 25.63
N LEU A 48 3.79 -10.65 25.81
CA LEU A 48 4.84 -9.82 26.36
C LEU A 48 5.11 -10.19 27.83
N PRO A 49 6.34 -10.02 28.34
CA PRO A 49 6.62 -10.21 29.76
C PRO A 49 5.93 -9.13 30.60
N ILE A 50 5.44 -9.52 31.78
CA ILE A 50 4.76 -8.63 32.73
C ILE A 50 5.75 -7.55 33.16
N THR A 51 5.38 -6.29 32.91
CA THR A 51 6.13 -5.13 33.41
C THR A 51 5.33 -4.52 34.56
N PRO A 52 5.84 -4.47 35.79
CA PRO A 52 5.07 -4.17 36.99
C PRO A 52 4.50 -2.73 37.06
N LEU A 53 4.88 -1.86 36.11
CA LEU A 53 4.46 -0.45 36.07
C LEU A 53 3.45 -0.14 34.96
N ILE A 54 3.04 -1.15 34.17
CA ILE A 54 2.15 -0.96 33.01
C ILE A 54 0.85 -1.70 33.26
N ASP A 55 -0.27 -0.98 33.26
CA ASP A 55 -1.59 -1.59 33.23
C ASP A 55 -1.76 -2.31 31.89
N ARG A 56 -1.81 -3.63 31.92
CA ARG A 56 -1.81 -4.44 30.69
C ARG A 56 -3.16 -4.42 30.00
N GLU A 57 -4.22 -4.00 30.67
CA GLU A 57 -5.55 -3.95 30.09
C GLU A 57 -5.70 -2.77 29.13
N ASP A 58 -4.90 -1.71 29.30
CA ASP A 58 -5.02 -0.43 28.59
C ASP A 58 -3.66 0.13 28.12
N VAL A 59 -3.02 -0.52 27.13
CA VAL A 59 -1.68 -0.18 26.62
C VAL A 59 -1.68 0.23 25.15
N LEU A 60 -2.49 -0.44 24.32
CA LEU A 60 -2.41 -0.34 22.88
C LEU A 60 -3.74 0.07 22.26
N HIS A 61 -3.74 1.27 21.68
CA HIS A 61 -4.85 1.80 20.90
C HIS A 61 -4.42 2.02 19.47
N ILE A 62 -5.11 1.41 18.52
CA ILE A 62 -4.76 1.48 17.10
C ILE A 62 -5.88 2.17 16.32
N GLY A 63 -5.56 3.29 15.64
CA GLY A 63 -6.39 3.85 14.59
C GLY A 63 -6.01 3.31 13.22
N ILE A 64 -7.00 2.89 12.42
CA ILE A 64 -6.79 2.39 11.05
C ILE A 64 -7.58 3.28 10.09
N CYS A 65 -6.96 3.70 8.99
CA CYS A 65 -7.65 4.43 7.93
C CYS A 65 -7.18 3.95 6.54
N ALA A 66 -8.10 3.92 5.58
CA ALA A 66 -7.76 3.76 4.17
C ALA A 66 -7.37 5.11 3.57
N TYR A 67 -6.35 5.12 2.71
CA TYR A 67 -5.96 6.30 1.95
C TYR A 67 -6.07 6.04 0.45
N ALA A 68 -6.39 7.10 -0.29
CA ALA A 68 -6.49 7.12 -1.74
C ALA A 68 -5.56 8.16 -2.35
N SER A 69 -5.22 7.97 -3.62
CA SER A 69 -4.46 8.97 -4.40
C SER A 69 -5.16 10.32 -4.38
N GLY A 70 -4.40 11.39 -4.19
CA GLY A 70 -4.90 12.78 -4.13
C GLY A 70 -5.20 13.29 -2.71
N GLN A 71 -5.19 12.44 -1.68
CA GLN A 71 -5.29 12.90 -0.29
C GLN A 71 -3.96 13.47 0.21
N SER A 72 -4.00 14.56 0.99
CA SER A 72 -2.81 15.06 1.66
C SER A 72 -2.44 14.17 2.85
N SER A 73 -1.17 14.21 3.25
CA SER A 73 -0.71 13.50 4.45
C SER A 73 -1.46 13.95 5.70
N GLU A 74 -1.78 15.23 5.81
CA GLU A 74 -2.55 15.81 6.92
C GLU A 74 -3.94 15.18 7.04
N GLN A 75 -4.68 15.08 5.93
CA GLN A 75 -6.01 14.47 5.90
C GLN A 75 -5.98 12.99 6.33
N VAL A 76 -4.95 12.25 5.91
CA VAL A 76 -4.79 10.84 6.27
C VAL A 76 -4.45 10.72 7.77
N MET A 77 -3.56 11.56 8.27
CA MET A 77 -3.17 11.57 9.68
C MET A 77 -4.35 11.95 10.59
N GLU A 78 -5.11 13.00 10.24
CA GLU A 78 -6.31 13.40 10.99
C GLU A 78 -7.32 12.25 11.11
N SER A 79 -7.55 11.52 10.01
CA SER A 79 -8.45 10.36 9.99
C SER A 79 -7.94 9.21 10.89
N VAL A 80 -6.63 8.97 10.91
CA VAL A 80 -6.00 7.96 11.79
C VAL A 80 -6.08 8.40 13.25
N GLU A 81 -5.87 9.68 13.55
CA GLU A 81 -6.00 10.24 14.90
C GLU A 81 -7.43 10.13 15.43
N ASP A 82 -8.44 10.44 14.60
CA ASP A 82 -9.85 10.25 14.95
C ASP A 82 -10.16 8.80 15.30
N ALA A 83 -9.72 7.85 14.47
CA ALA A 83 -9.87 6.43 14.77
C ALA A 83 -9.12 6.02 16.05
N THR A 84 -7.92 6.55 16.26
CA THR A 84 -7.13 6.25 17.48
C THR A 84 -7.85 6.77 18.72
N ARG A 85 -8.38 8.01 18.69
CA ARG A 85 -9.20 8.58 19.77
C ARG A 85 -10.41 7.71 20.06
N ASN A 86 -11.10 7.21 19.03
CA ASN A 86 -12.23 6.30 19.22
C ASN A 86 -11.83 4.96 19.86
N ALA A 87 -10.64 4.44 19.53
CA ALA A 87 -10.11 3.23 20.17
C ALA A 87 -9.78 3.46 21.65
N VAL A 88 -9.22 4.61 22.00
CA VAL A 88 -9.00 5.03 23.40
C VAL A 88 -10.32 5.13 24.16
N LEU A 89 -11.34 5.78 23.56
CA LEU A 89 -12.65 5.95 24.20
C LEU A 89 -13.40 4.65 24.46
N LYS A 90 -13.19 3.62 23.64
CA LYS A 90 -13.75 2.28 23.89
C LYS A 90 -13.14 1.61 25.11
N GLY A 91 -11.94 2.03 25.51
CA GLY A 91 -11.19 1.48 26.61
C GLY A 91 -10.55 0.15 26.27
N GLY A 92 -9.45 -0.13 26.96
CA GLY A 92 -8.68 -1.35 26.83
C GLY A 92 -7.91 -1.46 25.51
N ASN A 93 -7.14 -2.54 25.38
CA ASN A 93 -6.38 -2.82 24.17
C ASN A 93 -7.31 -3.08 22.98
N GLY A 94 -7.17 -2.30 21.91
CA GLY A 94 -8.07 -2.43 20.78
C GLY A 94 -7.73 -1.56 19.59
N TRP A 95 -8.60 -1.62 18.58
CA TRP A 95 -8.48 -0.80 17.39
C TRP A 95 -9.83 -0.27 16.93
N CYS A 96 -9.79 0.82 16.17
CA CYS A 96 -10.94 1.34 15.44
C CYS A 96 -10.53 1.64 14.00
N VAL A 97 -11.47 1.44 13.09
CA VAL A 97 -11.31 1.81 11.68
C VAL A 97 -12.05 3.12 11.47
N PHE A 98 -11.38 4.12 10.91
CA PHE A 98 -12.00 5.33 10.42
C PHE A 98 -12.84 4.97 9.20
N ASP A 99 -14.15 4.86 9.40
CA ASP A 99 -15.11 4.63 8.33
C ASP A 99 -15.37 5.95 7.60
N ARG A 100 -14.44 6.28 6.72
CA ARG A 100 -14.76 7.09 5.57
C ARG A 100 -15.24 6.09 4.54
N GLN A 101 -16.38 6.35 3.90
CA GLN A 101 -16.89 5.65 2.73
C GLN A 101 -15.90 5.76 1.55
N VAL A 102 -14.65 5.34 1.75
CA VAL A 102 -13.62 5.18 0.76
C VAL A 102 -14.04 3.91 0.05
N PRO A 103 -14.38 3.96 -1.25
CA PRO A 103 -14.68 2.77 -2.00
C PRO A 103 -13.57 1.76 -1.74
N ASP A 104 -13.93 0.55 -1.32
CA ASP A 104 -12.96 -0.53 -1.10
C ASP A 104 -12.26 -0.78 -2.43
N LYS A 105 -11.12 -0.12 -2.64
CA LYS A 105 -10.23 -0.35 -3.79
C LYS A 105 -9.45 -1.64 -3.63
N GLY A 106 -9.75 -2.44 -2.60
CA GLY A 106 -9.38 -3.84 -2.51
C GLY A 106 -10.04 -4.64 -3.63
N CYS A 107 -9.58 -4.46 -4.87
CA CYS A 107 -9.81 -5.45 -5.91
C CYS A 107 -9.36 -6.79 -5.34
N GLY A 108 -10.28 -7.73 -5.15
CA GLY A 108 -9.94 -9.04 -4.60
C GLY A 108 -8.87 -9.73 -5.44
N SER A 109 -8.14 -10.67 -4.85
CA SER A 109 -7.03 -11.39 -5.51
C SER A 109 -7.41 -11.97 -6.88
N VAL A 110 -8.66 -12.43 -7.04
CA VAL A 110 -9.21 -12.92 -8.32
C VAL A 110 -9.36 -11.79 -9.33
N LYS A 111 -9.92 -10.64 -8.95
CA LYS A 111 -10.10 -9.49 -9.85
C LYS A 111 -8.75 -8.99 -10.37
N TRP A 112 -7.73 -8.89 -9.50
CA TRP A 112 -6.38 -8.51 -9.91
C TRP A 112 -5.74 -9.50 -10.88
N ARG A 113 -5.89 -10.81 -10.63
CA ARG A 113 -5.40 -11.83 -11.56
C ARG A 113 -6.04 -11.66 -12.93
N THR A 114 -7.37 -11.59 -12.99
CA THR A 114 -8.10 -11.40 -14.24
C THR A 114 -7.66 -10.14 -14.98
N LEU A 115 -7.54 -9.01 -14.27
CA LEU A 115 -7.11 -7.74 -14.85
C LEU A 115 -5.69 -7.82 -15.45
N LEU A 116 -4.74 -8.39 -14.71
CA LEU A 116 -3.36 -8.51 -15.16
C LEU A 116 -3.21 -9.50 -16.33
N GLU A 117 -3.90 -10.64 -16.27
CA GLU A 117 -3.92 -11.61 -17.37
C GLU A 117 -4.53 -11.02 -18.64
N GLN A 118 -5.64 -10.28 -18.53
CA GLN A 118 -6.24 -9.57 -19.66
C GLN A 118 -5.32 -8.50 -20.22
N THR A 119 -4.61 -7.76 -19.35
CA THR A 119 -3.63 -6.75 -19.78
C THR A 119 -2.51 -7.40 -20.60
N LEU A 120 -1.95 -8.52 -20.13
CA LEU A 120 -0.91 -9.24 -20.85
C LEU A 120 -1.42 -9.83 -22.17
N ALA A 121 -2.64 -10.38 -22.18
CA ALA A 121 -3.28 -10.90 -23.39
C ALA A 121 -3.52 -9.82 -24.46
N LYS A 122 -3.77 -8.58 -24.04
CA LYS A 122 -3.91 -7.40 -24.93
C LYS A 122 -2.57 -6.80 -25.39
N GLY A 123 -1.45 -7.45 -25.10
CA GLY A 123 -0.12 -7.02 -25.55
C GLY A 123 0.70 -6.28 -24.48
N GLY A 124 0.18 -6.10 -23.27
CA GLY A 124 0.89 -5.51 -22.13
C GLY A 124 0.38 -4.12 -21.74
N PRO A 125 1.12 -3.39 -20.89
CA PRO A 125 0.74 -2.06 -20.43
C PRO A 125 0.82 -1.02 -21.56
N HIS A 126 0.13 0.11 -21.40
CA HIS A 126 0.31 1.30 -22.22
C HIS A 126 1.55 2.07 -21.78
N LEU A 127 2.36 2.56 -22.74
CA LEU A 127 3.61 3.25 -22.45
C LEU A 127 3.45 4.77 -22.58
N TYR A 128 3.77 5.46 -21.49
CA TYR A 128 3.96 6.91 -21.48
C TYR A 128 5.46 7.20 -21.43
N GLN A 129 5.87 8.36 -21.95
CA GLN A 129 7.27 8.75 -22.00
C GLN A 129 7.45 10.11 -21.32
N LYS A 130 8.40 10.22 -20.40
CA LYS A 130 8.79 11.49 -19.80
C LYS A 130 10.24 11.82 -20.18
N PRO A 131 10.51 12.96 -20.85
CA PRO A 131 11.88 13.34 -21.15
C PRO A 131 12.62 13.73 -19.87
N ALA A 132 13.79 13.14 -19.67
CA ALA A 132 14.77 13.61 -18.69
C ALA A 132 15.72 14.57 -19.41
N VAL A 133 15.65 15.85 -19.06
CA VAL A 133 16.42 16.92 -19.70
C VAL A 133 17.63 17.29 -18.86
N THR A 134 18.75 17.56 -19.52
CA THR A 134 19.93 18.14 -18.89
C THR A 134 19.66 19.58 -18.48
N ARG A 135 20.56 20.16 -17.66
CA ARG A 135 20.48 21.58 -17.28
C ARG A 135 20.45 22.52 -18.49
N ASP A 136 21.12 22.12 -19.58
CA ASP A 136 21.20 22.88 -20.82
C ASP A 136 20.01 22.64 -21.77
N GLY A 137 18.97 21.93 -21.30
CA GLY A 137 17.73 21.70 -22.03
C GLY A 137 17.75 20.54 -23.04
N VAL A 138 18.84 19.78 -23.10
CA VAL A 138 18.98 18.64 -24.01
C VAL A 138 18.28 17.41 -23.43
N VAL A 139 17.48 16.71 -24.22
CA VAL A 139 16.87 15.43 -23.79
C VAL A 139 17.98 14.37 -23.71
N HIS A 140 18.31 13.92 -22.50
CA HIS A 140 19.32 12.88 -22.27
C HIS A 140 18.75 11.47 -22.51
N HIS A 141 17.58 11.18 -21.96
CA HIS A 141 16.82 9.96 -22.20
C HIS A 141 15.34 10.19 -21.94
N ARG A 142 14.52 9.17 -22.21
CA ARG A 142 13.09 9.17 -21.88
C ARG A 142 12.82 8.07 -20.87
N GLU A 143 12.28 8.45 -19.73
CA GLU A 143 11.76 7.49 -18.75
C GLU A 143 10.45 6.92 -19.28
N ILE A 144 10.38 5.58 -19.36
CA ILE A 144 9.17 4.87 -19.75
C ILE A 144 8.32 4.66 -18.50
N MET A 145 7.06 5.08 -18.57
CA MET A 145 6.09 4.99 -17.49
C MET A 145 4.91 4.10 -17.92
N PRO A 146 4.97 2.79 -17.64
CA PRO A 146 3.90 1.85 -18.00
C PRO A 146 2.62 2.10 -17.18
N ARG A 147 1.46 2.00 -17.80
CA ARG A 147 0.15 2.09 -17.14
C ARG A 147 -0.77 0.97 -17.61
N ILE A 148 -1.66 0.52 -16.74
CA ILE A 148 -2.73 -0.43 -17.09
C ILE A 148 -4.09 0.24 -16.82
N THR A 149 -5.17 -0.32 -17.36
CA THR A 149 -6.53 0.25 -17.23
C THR A 149 -7.49 -0.77 -16.62
N ASP A 150 -8.19 -0.39 -15.56
CA ASP A 150 -9.35 -1.11 -15.02
C ASP A 150 -10.61 -0.30 -15.29
N GLY A 151 -11.35 -0.64 -16.37
CA GLY A 151 -12.40 0.23 -16.90
C GLY A 151 -11.84 1.60 -17.33
N ASP A 152 -12.42 2.68 -16.81
CA ASP A 152 -11.96 4.05 -17.06
C ASP A 152 -10.79 4.48 -16.14
N GLN A 153 -10.44 3.66 -15.15
CA GLN A 153 -9.38 3.99 -14.20
C GLN A 153 -8.01 3.58 -14.76
N VAL A 154 -7.11 4.56 -14.88
CA VAL A 154 -5.70 4.33 -15.19
C VAL A 154 -4.93 4.03 -13.90
N LEU A 155 -4.21 2.90 -13.87
CA LEU A 155 -3.43 2.42 -12.74
C LEU A 155 -1.93 2.58 -13.00
N LEU A 156 -1.21 3.10 -12.01
CA LEU A 156 0.24 3.31 -12.01
C LEU A 156 0.98 2.02 -11.67
N VAL A 157 2.24 1.90 -12.13
CA VAL A 157 3.12 0.75 -11.83
C VAL A 157 3.13 0.39 -10.35
N ALA A 158 3.24 1.40 -9.49
CA ALA A 158 3.25 1.20 -8.05
C ALA A 158 2.04 0.41 -7.55
N GLU A 159 0.85 0.62 -8.12
CA GLU A 159 -0.39 0.00 -7.66
C GLU A 159 -0.48 -1.50 -7.94
N TYR A 160 0.14 -1.97 -9.03
CA TYR A 160 -0.03 -3.35 -9.49
C TYR A 160 1.27 -4.18 -9.57
N MET A 161 2.45 -3.56 -9.53
CA MET A 161 3.73 -4.27 -9.74
C MET A 161 3.98 -5.35 -8.69
N LEU A 162 3.62 -5.09 -7.42
CA LEU A 162 3.72 -6.10 -6.37
C LEU A 162 2.88 -7.35 -6.71
N LEU A 163 1.70 -7.17 -7.32
CA LEU A 163 0.82 -8.26 -7.71
C LEU A 163 1.36 -9.02 -8.91
N VAL A 164 1.98 -8.33 -9.87
CA VAL A 164 2.71 -8.97 -10.98
C VAL A 164 3.77 -9.93 -10.45
N GLN A 165 4.52 -9.50 -9.42
CA GLN A 165 5.53 -10.33 -8.76
C GLN A 165 4.90 -11.51 -8.00
N GLN A 166 3.88 -11.25 -7.17
CA GLN A 166 3.20 -12.29 -6.38
C GLN A 166 2.53 -13.36 -7.24
N LEU A 167 1.95 -12.96 -8.38
CA LEU A 167 1.32 -13.86 -9.34
C LEU A 167 2.32 -14.52 -10.30
N ARG A 168 3.62 -14.27 -10.15
CA ARG A 168 4.70 -14.79 -11.00
C ARG A 168 4.54 -14.43 -12.48
N LEU A 169 3.94 -13.28 -12.76
CA LEU A 169 3.71 -12.77 -14.12
C LEU A 169 4.87 -11.90 -14.65
N THR A 170 5.86 -11.60 -13.81
CA THR A 170 6.99 -10.70 -14.11
C THR A 170 7.67 -11.00 -15.44
N ARG A 171 8.02 -12.26 -15.73
CA ARG A 171 8.71 -12.61 -16.98
C ARG A 171 7.90 -12.26 -18.23
N ASN A 172 6.60 -12.53 -18.22
CA ASN A 172 5.72 -12.24 -19.35
C ASN A 172 5.50 -10.74 -19.49
N TYR A 173 5.31 -10.05 -18.37
CA TYR A 173 5.18 -8.59 -18.32
C TYR A 173 6.43 -7.89 -18.88
N ASP A 174 7.62 -8.24 -18.38
CA ASP A 174 8.88 -7.63 -18.79
C ASP A 174 9.15 -7.86 -20.28
N ARG A 175 8.88 -9.07 -20.79
CA ARG A 175 9.04 -9.38 -22.21
C ARG A 175 8.18 -8.48 -23.08
N LEU A 176 6.90 -8.33 -22.74
CA LEU A 176 5.99 -7.46 -23.50
C LEU A 176 6.42 -5.99 -23.40
N LEU A 177 6.78 -5.53 -22.20
CA LEU A 177 7.26 -4.18 -21.96
C LEU A 177 8.48 -3.85 -22.83
N VAL A 178 9.52 -4.68 -22.79
CA VAL A 178 10.74 -4.50 -23.61
C VAL A 178 10.42 -4.56 -25.09
N THR A 179 9.56 -5.50 -25.53
CA THR A 179 9.16 -5.61 -26.94
C THR A 179 8.48 -4.33 -27.43
N GLN A 180 7.57 -3.76 -26.65
CA GLN A 180 6.92 -2.49 -26.98
C GLN A 180 7.92 -1.31 -27.00
N ILE A 181 8.84 -1.24 -26.03
CA ILE A 181 9.86 -0.18 -25.98
C ILE A 181 10.77 -0.23 -27.20
N ILE A 182 11.19 -1.42 -27.62
CA ILE A 182 12.01 -1.61 -28.83
C ILE A 182 11.23 -1.12 -30.06
N ALA A 183 9.95 -1.48 -30.18
CA ALA A 183 9.11 -1.04 -31.29
C ALA A 183 8.98 0.50 -31.36
N LEU A 184 8.84 1.16 -30.21
CA LEU A 184 8.81 2.63 -30.12
C LEU A 184 10.15 3.31 -30.45
N SER A 185 11.26 2.57 -30.38
CA SER A 185 12.60 3.09 -30.68
C SER A 185 12.99 2.92 -32.15
N ALA A 186 12.27 2.07 -32.88
CA ALA A 186 12.49 1.80 -34.31
C ALA A 186 11.65 2.71 -35.23
N SER A 187 10.74 3.50 -34.66
CA SER A 187 9.88 4.49 -35.32
C SER A 187 10.37 5.91 -35.07
#